data_AF-A0A356ECX4-F1
#
_entry.id   AF-A0A356ECX4-F1
#
_cell.length_a   1.000
_cell.length_b   1.000
_cell.length_c   1.000
_cell.angle_alpha   90.00
_cell.angle_beta   90.00
_cell.angle_gamma   90.00
#
_symmetry.space_group_name_H-M   'P 1'
#
loop_
_entity.id
_entity.type
_entity.pdbx_description
1 polymer ?
#
loop_
_entity_poly.entity_id
_entity_poly.type
_entity_poly.pdbx_seq_one_letter_code
_entity_poly.pdbx_strand_id
1 'polypeptide(L)'
;MLKEFTSLRQHDHGWRRLFFDDFFDLYIWYDQPHGSITGFQLVYNKAENPHSLTWLAAEGYLHNRIDEGEKPGLGMKMSPILVPDGLFDRVSVAARLETAIEPLEAAIKGLVLRRIGEFDNDKLRSMF
;
A
#
# COMPACT_ATOMS: atom_id res chain seq x y z
N MET A 1 -8.23 11.75 -7.65
CA MET A 1 -6.81 12.09 -7.90
C MET A 1 -6.17 12.31 -6.56
N LEU A 2 -5.07 11.59 -6.32
CA LEU A 2 -4.35 11.59 -5.07
C LEU A 2 -3.67 12.94 -4.82
N LYS A 3 -3.75 13.42 -3.59
CA LYS A 3 -3.11 14.65 -3.11
C LYS A 3 -2.19 14.32 -1.95
N GLU A 4 -1.01 14.95 -1.92
CA GLU A 4 -0.06 14.76 -0.83
C GLU A 4 -0.55 15.43 0.46
N PHE A 5 -0.50 14.69 1.56
CA PHE A 5 -0.68 15.22 2.90
C PHE A 5 0.69 15.52 3.53
N THR A 6 1.05 16.80 3.54
CA THR A 6 2.40 17.25 3.95
C THR A 6 2.61 17.35 5.46
N SER A 7 1.54 17.35 6.26
CA SER A 7 1.60 17.48 7.72
C SER A 7 1.70 16.12 8.45
N LEU A 8 2.36 15.15 7.83
CA LEU A 8 2.59 13.86 8.46
C LEU A 8 3.66 13.96 9.55
N ARG A 9 3.31 13.52 10.76
CA ARG A 9 4.30 13.29 11.82
C ARG A 9 5.24 12.16 11.38
N GLN A 10 6.53 12.50 11.25
CA GLN A 10 7.61 11.55 11.05
C GLN A 10 8.10 11.08 12.43
N HIS A 11 8.35 9.79 12.59
CA HIS A 11 9.02 9.24 13.78
C HIS A 11 10.46 8.89 13.43
N ASP A 12 11.37 8.89 14.41
CA ASP A 12 12.82 8.72 14.24
C ASP A 12 13.29 7.45 13.49
N HIS A 13 12.39 6.53 13.16
CA HIS A 13 12.69 5.22 12.55
C HIS A 13 12.07 5.01 11.15
N GLY A 14 11.51 6.02 10.51
CA GLY A 14 11.02 5.85 9.14
C GLY A 14 10.45 7.09 8.49
N TRP A 15 10.81 7.29 7.22
CA TRP A 15 10.31 8.38 6.39
C TRP A 15 9.12 7.91 5.58
N ARG A 16 8.00 8.62 5.69
CA ARG A 16 6.79 8.28 4.92
C ARG A 16 6.09 9.49 4.35
N ARG A 17 5.49 9.28 3.17
CA ARG A 17 4.56 10.22 2.53
C ARG A 17 3.18 9.57 2.45
N LEU A 18 2.15 10.38 2.59
CA LEU A 18 0.75 9.96 2.45
C LEU A 18 0.16 10.76 1.31
N PHE A 19 -0.47 10.05 0.39
CA PHE A 19 -1.30 10.63 -0.65
C PHE A 19 -2.71 10.10 -0.49
N PHE A 20 -3.72 10.93 -0.66
CA PHE A 20 -5.10 10.50 -0.44
C PHE A 20 -6.06 11.15 -1.44
N ASP A 21 -7.18 10.48 -1.68
CA ASP A 21 -8.39 11.05 -2.25
C ASP A 21 -9.62 10.43 -1.58
N ASP A 22 -10.81 10.55 -2.15
CA ASP A 22 -12.03 10.02 -1.52
C ASP A 22 -12.05 8.48 -1.50
N PHE A 23 -11.33 7.83 -2.42
CA PHE A 23 -11.35 6.37 -2.57
C PHE A 23 -10.09 5.69 -2.04
N PHE A 24 -8.93 6.33 -2.16
CA PHE A 24 -7.62 5.75 -1.84
C PHE A 24 -6.90 6.52 -0.71
N ASP A 25 -6.16 5.77 0.12
CA ASP A 25 -4.99 6.29 0.83
C ASP A 25 -3.76 5.50 0.39
N LEU A 26 -2.70 6.21 0.01
CA LEU A 26 -1.43 5.64 -0.42
C LEU A 26 -0.31 6.13 0.48
N TYR A 27 0.22 5.22 1.29
CA TYR A 27 1.41 5.43 2.09
C TYR A 27 2.63 4.95 1.31
N ILE A 28 3.66 5.78 1.21
CA ILE A 28 4.96 5.41 0.63
C ILE A 28 6.02 5.53 1.72
N TRP A 29 6.81 4.47 1.92
CA TRP A 29 7.93 4.44 2.86
C TRP A 29 9.27 4.60 2.13
N TYR A 30 10.19 5.29 2.77
CA TYR A 30 11.55 5.52 2.31
C TYR A 30 12.55 5.10 3.38
N ASP A 31 13.74 4.69 2.95
CA ASP A 31 14.87 4.39 3.85
C ASP A 31 15.38 5.65 4.58
N GLN A 32 15.39 6.78 3.89
CA GLN A 32 15.84 8.08 4.38
C GLN A 32 15.10 9.23 3.66
N PRO A 33 15.24 10.51 4.08
CA PRO A 33 14.65 11.63 3.35
C PRO A 33 15.18 11.64 1.91
N HIS A 34 14.29 11.77 0.93
CA HIS A 34 14.65 11.73 -0.49
C HIS A 34 15.39 10.45 -0.94
N GLY A 35 15.30 9.38 -0.15
CA GLY A 35 15.94 8.11 -0.42
C GLY A 35 15.14 7.18 -1.32
N SER A 36 15.43 5.89 -1.26
CA SER A 36 14.76 4.86 -2.06
C SER A 36 13.46 4.41 -1.40
N ILE A 37 12.46 4.09 -2.22
CA ILE A 37 11.19 3.53 -1.72
C ILE A 37 11.43 2.13 -1.17
N THR A 38 11.15 1.94 0.12
CA THR A 38 11.30 0.65 0.83
C THR A 38 10.00 -0.15 0.90
N GLY A 39 8.87 0.50 0.59
CA GLY A 39 7.57 -0.15 0.47
C GLY A 39 6.42 0.83 0.34
N PHE A 40 5.21 0.30 0.26
CA PHE A 40 3.99 1.09 0.27
C PHE A 40 2.82 0.33 0.91
N GLN A 41 1.79 1.07 1.28
CA GLN A 41 0.48 0.54 1.59
C GLN A 41 -0.59 1.31 0.81
N LEU A 42 -1.41 0.59 0.06
CA LEU A 42 -2.59 1.13 -0.61
C LEU A 42 -3.83 0.70 0.17
N VAL A 43 -4.53 1.67 0.74
CA VAL A 43 -5.87 1.51 1.30
C VAL A 43 -6.88 1.95 0.26
N TYR A 44 -7.96 1.19 0.08
CA TYR A 44 -9.00 1.50 -0.89
C TYR A 44 -10.39 1.14 -0.37
N ASN A 45 -11.42 1.65 -1.05
CA ASN A 45 -12.83 1.47 -0.68
C ASN A 45 -13.14 1.92 0.76
N LYS A 46 -12.57 3.07 1.15
CA LYS A 46 -12.58 3.60 2.52
C LYS A 46 -13.97 3.85 3.11
N ALA A 47 -14.98 4.10 2.27
CA ALA A 47 -16.32 4.47 2.70
C ALA A 47 -17.23 3.27 2.98
N GLU A 48 -17.08 2.17 2.21
CA GLU A 48 -18.01 1.04 2.28
C GLU A 48 -17.35 -0.20 2.91
N ASN A 49 -16.13 -0.54 2.48
CA ASN A 49 -15.42 -1.71 2.97
C ASN A 49 -13.91 -1.49 2.82
N PRO A 50 -13.25 -0.90 3.83
CA PRO A 50 -11.84 -0.53 3.71
C PRO A 50 -10.98 -1.78 3.58
N HIS A 51 -10.16 -1.80 2.53
CA HIS A 51 -9.18 -2.84 2.27
C HIS A 51 -7.79 -2.25 2.22
N SER A 52 -6.75 -3.06 2.50
CA SER A 52 -5.37 -2.62 2.37
C SER A 52 -4.50 -3.67 1.68
N LEU A 53 -3.64 -3.20 0.77
CA LEU A 53 -2.58 -3.97 0.12
C LEU A 53 -1.24 -3.36 0.51
N THR A 54 -0.42 -4.13 1.21
CA THR A 54 0.92 -3.71 1.63
C THR A 54 1.99 -4.48 0.89
N TRP A 55 2.99 -3.76 0.39
CA TRP A 55 4.18 -4.31 -0.24
C TRP A 55 5.43 -3.72 0.40
N LEU A 56 6.40 -4.56 0.71
CA LEU A 56 7.71 -4.20 1.23
C LEU A 56 8.80 -4.74 0.31
N ALA A 57 9.86 -3.96 0.08
CA ALA A 57 10.96 -4.37 -0.79
C ALA A 57 11.68 -5.64 -0.27
N ALA A 58 11.80 -5.78 1.04
CA ALA A 58 12.48 -6.91 1.68
C ALA A 58 11.61 -8.17 1.81
N GLU A 59 10.28 -8.01 1.92
CA GLU A 59 9.37 -9.09 2.32
C GLU A 59 8.32 -9.43 1.26
N GLY A 60 8.20 -8.62 0.19
CA GLY A 60 7.16 -8.76 -0.82
C GLY A 60 5.79 -8.28 -0.31
N TYR A 61 4.72 -8.93 -0.74
CA TYR A 61 3.37 -8.57 -0.29
C TYR A 61 3.12 -9.11 1.12
N LEU A 62 2.78 -8.21 2.06
CA LEU A 62 2.40 -8.59 3.41
C LEU A 62 0.95 -9.09 3.39
N HIS A 63 0.80 -10.39 3.15
CA HIS A 63 -0.43 -11.16 3.41
C HIS A 63 -0.19 -12.33 4.38
N ASN A 64 1.06 -12.79 4.50
CA ASN A 64 1.45 -14.04 5.19
C ASN A 64 1.95 -13.91 6.63
N ARG A 65 2.05 -12.71 7.20
CA ARG A 65 2.57 -12.54 8.56
C ARG A 65 1.73 -11.54 9.35
N ILE A 66 0.65 -12.05 9.93
CA ILE A 66 0.08 -11.45 11.15
C ILE A 66 0.92 -11.85 12.37
N ASP A 67 1.78 -12.87 12.26
CA ASP A 67 2.66 -13.27 13.35
C ASP A 67 4.11 -12.79 13.20
N GLU A 68 4.60 -12.30 14.34
CA GLU A 68 5.95 -11.93 14.72
C GLU A 68 6.43 -10.51 14.44
N GLY A 69 6.19 -9.67 15.47
CA GLY A 69 7.05 -8.56 15.82
C GLY A 69 6.59 -7.22 15.26
N GLU A 70 6.03 -6.39 16.13
CA GLU A 70 6.01 -4.95 15.92
C GLU A 70 7.43 -4.49 15.54
N LYS A 71 7.67 -4.25 14.25
CA LYS A 71 8.83 -3.46 13.83
C LYS A 71 8.55 -2.03 14.31
N PRO A 72 9.38 -1.44 15.19
CA PRO A 72 9.15 -0.09 15.69
C PRO A 72 9.21 0.89 14.51
N GLY A 73 8.06 1.43 14.10
CA GLY A 73 7.99 2.39 12.99
C GLY A 73 6.91 2.09 11.92
N LEU A 74 6.45 0.84 11.81
CA LEU A 74 5.32 0.47 10.94
C LEU A 74 3.95 0.57 11.64
N GLY A 75 3.92 1.22 12.80
CA GLY A 75 2.77 1.34 13.71
C GLY A 75 1.58 2.06 13.09
N MET A 76 0.82 1.34 12.28
CA MET A 76 -0.63 1.45 12.21
C MET A 76 -1.17 0.04 12.39
N LYS A 77 -2.00 -0.14 13.42
CA LYS A 77 -2.84 -1.33 13.63
C LYS A 77 -3.91 -1.40 12.54
N MET A 78 -3.49 -1.49 11.28
CA MET A 78 -4.38 -1.77 10.16
C MET A 78 -4.29 -3.26 9.98
N SER A 79 -5.22 -3.99 10.59
CA SER A 79 -5.36 -5.43 10.35
C SER A 79 -5.43 -5.64 8.85
N PRO A 80 -4.57 -6.48 8.25
CA PRO A 80 -4.77 -6.93 6.89
C PRO A 80 -6.15 -7.56 6.84
N ILE A 81 -7.13 -6.86 6.26
CA ILE A 81 -8.47 -7.44 6.08
C ILE A 81 -8.33 -8.37 4.88
N LEU A 82 -7.94 -9.61 5.19
CA LEU A 82 -8.23 -10.78 4.38
C LEU A 82 -9.73 -10.75 4.15
N VAL A 83 -10.14 -10.37 2.94
CA VAL A 83 -11.54 -10.44 2.53
C VAL A 83 -11.89 -11.93 2.56
N PRO A 84 -12.80 -12.39 3.42
CA PRO A 84 -13.17 -13.81 3.48
C PRO A 84 -13.82 -14.30 2.17
N ASP A 85 -14.29 -13.37 1.32
CA ASP A 85 -14.80 -13.62 -0.05
C ASP A 85 -13.73 -13.50 -1.16
N GLY A 86 -12.45 -13.35 -0.79
CA GLY A 86 -11.34 -14.02 -1.51
C GLY A 86 -10.76 -13.42 -2.79
N LEU A 87 -11.19 -12.26 -3.30
CA LEU A 87 -10.58 -11.68 -4.50
C LEU A 87 -10.31 -10.19 -4.36
N PHE A 88 -9.04 -9.81 -4.36
CA PHE A 88 -8.64 -8.45 -4.69
C PHE A 88 -9.12 -8.15 -6.12
N ASP A 89 -10.06 -7.23 -6.29
CA ASP A 89 -10.52 -6.75 -7.61
C ASP A 89 -9.44 -5.88 -8.25
N ARG A 90 -8.37 -6.55 -8.67
CA ARG A 90 -7.19 -5.96 -9.30
C ARG A 90 -7.58 -5.11 -10.50
N VAL A 91 -8.57 -5.54 -11.27
CA VAL A 91 -8.96 -4.87 -12.52
C VAL A 91 -9.56 -3.51 -12.20
N SER A 92 -10.56 -3.46 -11.32
CA SER A 92 -11.22 -2.21 -10.92
C SER A 92 -10.26 -1.29 -10.16
N VAL A 93 -9.49 -1.84 -9.22
CA VAL A 93 -8.52 -1.07 -8.43
C VAL A 93 -7.41 -0.49 -9.30
N ALA A 94 -6.83 -1.28 -10.22
CA ALA A 94 -5.78 -0.79 -11.12
C ALA A 94 -6.29 0.32 -12.04
N ALA A 95 -7.45 0.13 -12.68
CA ALA A 95 -8.02 1.14 -13.60
C ALA A 95 -8.28 2.48 -12.89
N ARG A 96 -8.84 2.43 -11.67
CA ARG A 96 -9.05 3.66 -10.87
C ARG A 96 -7.72 4.28 -10.45
N LEU A 97 -6.76 3.46 -10.05
CA LEU A 97 -5.48 3.95 -9.54
C LEU A 97 -4.62 4.58 -10.65
N GLU A 98 -4.64 4.06 -11.88
CA GLU A 98 -3.94 4.65 -13.02
C GLU A 98 -4.27 6.14 -13.19
N THR A 99 -5.55 6.49 -13.05
CA THR A 99 -5.99 7.89 -13.09
C THR A 99 -5.68 8.62 -11.78
N ALA A 100 -5.87 7.97 -10.64
CA ALA A 100 -5.69 8.62 -9.34
C ALA A 100 -4.24 9.00 -9.05
N ILE A 101 -3.28 8.20 -9.52
CA ILE A 101 -1.85 8.36 -9.25
C ILE A 101 -1.14 9.30 -10.23
N GLU A 102 -1.78 9.72 -11.31
CA GLU A 102 -1.24 10.62 -12.34
C GLU A 102 -0.42 11.81 -11.78
N PRO A 103 -0.90 12.58 -10.78
CA PRO A 103 -0.15 13.73 -10.26
C PRO A 103 1.12 13.38 -9.48
N LEU A 104 1.38 12.10 -9.18
CA LEU A 104 2.56 11.69 -8.40
C LEU A 104 3.80 11.55 -9.29
N GLU A 105 4.95 11.52 -8.63
CA GLU A 105 6.26 11.33 -9.25
C GLU A 105 6.35 9.98 -9.98
N ALA A 106 7.05 9.96 -11.12
CA ALA A 106 7.17 8.79 -11.98
C ALA A 106 7.69 7.54 -11.25
N ALA A 107 8.58 7.71 -10.27
CA ALA A 107 9.10 6.61 -9.45
C ALA A 107 7.99 5.93 -8.62
N ILE A 108 7.11 6.71 -7.99
CA ILE A 108 5.98 6.19 -7.21
C ILE A 108 4.97 5.53 -8.16
N LYS A 109 4.60 6.21 -9.26
CA LYS A 109 3.67 5.68 -10.27
C LYS A 109 4.12 4.32 -10.79
N GLY A 110 5.36 4.25 -11.26
CA GLY A 110 5.93 3.05 -11.87
C GLY A 110 6.04 1.88 -10.89
N LEU A 111 6.42 2.15 -9.64
CA LEU A 111 6.51 1.12 -8.61
C LEU A 111 5.12 0.58 -8.24
N VAL A 112 4.19 1.46 -7.89
CA VAL A 112 2.88 1.07 -7.36
C VAL A 112 2.06 0.34 -8.43
N LEU A 113 2.00 0.87 -9.66
CA LEU A 113 1.27 0.22 -10.77
C LEU A 113 1.86 -1.14 -11.13
N ARG A 114 3.20 -1.26 -11.16
CA ARG A 114 3.86 -2.55 -11.39
C ARG A 114 3.48 -3.57 -10.33
N ARG A 115 3.57 -3.21 -9.04
CA ARG A 115 3.25 -4.13 -7.94
C ARG A 115 1.77 -4.47 -7.87
N ILE A 116 0.86 -3.58 -8.24
CA ILE A 116 -0.57 -3.94 -8.30
C ILE A 116 -0.83 -4.85 -9.50
N GLY A 117 -0.17 -4.60 -10.63
CA GLY A 117 -0.24 -5.46 -11.82
C GLY A 117 0.28 -6.88 -11.56
N GLU A 118 1.37 -7.02 -10.81
CA GLU A 118 2.00 -8.29 -10.42
C GLU A 118 1.28 -9.05 -9.30
N PHE A 119 0.33 -8.40 -8.60
CA PHE A 119 -0.42 -9.07 -7.55
C PHE A 119 -1.33 -10.13 -8.18
N ASP A 120 -1.05 -11.39 -7.88
CA ASP A 120 -1.81 -12.53 -8.36
C ASP A 120 -2.61 -13.13 -7.21
N ASN A 121 -3.94 -13.21 -7.38
CA ASN A 121 -4.82 -13.85 -6.41
C ASN A 121 -4.52 -15.36 -6.28
N ASP A 122 -3.90 -16.01 -7.28
CA ASP A 122 -3.56 -17.44 -7.17
C ASP A 122 -2.40 -17.73 -6.20
N LYS A 123 -1.58 -16.72 -5.86
CA LYS A 123 -0.63 -16.82 -4.74
C LYS A 123 -1.33 -16.90 -3.37
N LEU A 124 -2.63 -16.61 -3.30
CA LEU A 124 -3.45 -16.73 -2.09
C LEU A 124 -4.06 -18.14 -1.93
N ARG A 125 -4.22 -18.90 -3.02
CA ARG A 125 -4.89 -20.22 -2.99
C ARG A 125 -3.97 -21.39 -2.67
N SER A 126 -2.66 -21.26 -2.82
CA SER A 126 -1.69 -22.34 -2.54
C SER A 126 -1.26 -22.47 -1.07
N MET A 127 -2.01 -21.86 -0.14
CA MET A 127 -1.69 -21.90 1.31
C MET A 127 -2.87 -22.33 2.20
N PHE A 128 -3.92 -22.88 1.61
CA PHE A 128 -4.96 -23.63 2.32
C PHE A 128 -4.83 -25.13 2.04
#